data_AF-A0AAV5B547-F1
#
_entry.id   AF-A0AAV5B547-F1
#
_cell.length_a   1.000
_cell.length_b   1.000
_cell.length_c   1.000
_cell.angle_alpha   90.00
_cell.angle_beta   90.00
_cell.angle_gamma   90.00
#
_symmetry.space_group_name_H-M   'P 1'
#
loop_
_entity.id
_entity.type
_entity.pdbx_description
1 polymer ?
#
loop_
_entity_poly.entity_id
_entity_poly.type
_entity_poly.pdbx_seq_one_letter_code
_entity_poly.pdbx_strand_id
1 'polypeptide(L)'
;MEEIIHHLAVFVSRLWQIHVFAEGNTRTTAVFFIKYLRTLGFDATNDIFAENAWYFRNSLVRANYNDLKNNIHETTEYLELFLRNHLLNENHPLYNRSIHISGKFKIPEKANIGAKKVNIGADKANIESEKANVHDLFTSKTASQIEQLMEEIGYRKIFGRSDIQRILGLKPTRSSALLKEIANHGIIEPVSGHGKGRYRFR
;
A
#
# COMPACT_ATOMS: atom_id res chain seq x y z
N MET A 1 -15.33 16.30 16.77
CA MET A 1 -15.06 15.30 15.72
C MET A 1 -13.87 14.42 16.06
N GLU A 2 -12.75 14.97 16.55
CA GLU A 2 -11.57 14.19 16.96
C GLU A 2 -11.90 13.04 17.92
N GLU A 3 -12.54 13.38 19.05
CA GLU A 3 -12.92 12.40 20.08
C GLU A 3 -13.88 11.34 19.55
N ILE A 4 -14.74 11.71 18.60
CA ILE A 4 -15.69 10.79 17.95
C ILE A 4 -14.93 9.80 17.07
N ILE A 5 -13.96 10.26 16.29
CA ILE A 5 -13.13 9.41 15.44
C ILE A 5 -12.32 8.43 16.28
N HIS A 6 -11.66 8.91 17.33
CA HIS A 6 -10.90 8.07 18.25
C HIS A 6 -11.82 7.02 18.92
N HIS A 7 -12.97 7.44 19.43
CA HIS A 7 -13.95 6.54 20.03
C HIS A 7 -14.42 5.45 19.04
N LEU A 8 -14.74 5.83 17.80
CA LEU A 8 -15.15 4.89 16.75
C LEU A 8 -14.02 3.90 16.40
N ALA A 9 -12.76 4.37 16.33
CA ALA A 9 -11.60 3.54 16.09
C ALA A 9 -11.41 2.49 17.21
N VAL A 10 -11.44 2.93 18.47
CA VAL A 10 -11.35 2.04 19.64
C VAL A 10 -12.52 1.05 19.68
N PHE A 11 -13.72 1.51 19.38
CA PHE A 11 -14.91 0.66 19.39
C PHE A 11 -14.81 -0.48 18.36
N VAL A 12 -14.50 -0.14 17.10
CA VAL A 12 -14.44 -1.16 16.04
C VAL A 12 -13.22 -2.07 16.19
N SER A 13 -12.10 -1.57 16.73
CA SER A 13 -10.92 -2.40 17.00
C SER A 13 -11.19 -3.43 18.10
N ARG A 14 -11.84 -3.04 19.20
CA ARG A 14 -12.22 -3.93 20.30
C ARG A 14 -13.26 -4.95 19.86
N LEU A 15 -14.25 -4.53 19.06
CA LEU A 15 -15.22 -5.45 18.49
C LEU A 15 -14.55 -6.53 17.63
N TRP A 16 -13.60 -6.15 16.79
CA TRP A 16 -12.83 -7.08 15.96
C TRP A 16 -11.97 -8.04 16.79
N GLN A 17 -11.37 -7.55 17.88
CA GLN A 17 -10.47 -8.32 18.76
C GLN A 17 -11.14 -9.52 19.42
N ILE A 18 -12.46 -9.44 19.65
CA ILE A 18 -13.24 -10.56 20.24
C ILE A 18 -13.16 -11.80 19.34
N HIS A 19 -13.07 -11.61 18.02
CA HIS A 19 -12.84 -12.66 17.03
C HIS A 19 -13.78 -13.88 17.19
N VAL A 20 -15.08 -13.61 17.38
CA VAL A 20 -16.10 -14.60 17.79
C VAL A 20 -16.39 -15.69 16.76
N PHE A 21 -16.17 -15.42 15.48
CA PHE A 21 -16.44 -16.39 14.41
C PHE A 21 -15.19 -17.20 14.06
N ALA A 22 -15.37 -18.42 13.56
CA ALA A 22 -14.27 -19.24 13.04
C ALA A 22 -13.60 -18.57 11.82
N GLU A 23 -14.38 -17.95 10.95
CA GLU A 23 -13.92 -17.22 9.78
C GLU A 23 -14.76 -15.96 9.55
N GLY A 24 -14.20 -15.00 8.79
CA GLY A 24 -14.96 -13.85 8.33
C GLY A 24 -15.12 -12.69 9.34
N ASN A 25 -14.45 -12.72 10.49
CA ASN A 25 -14.53 -11.64 11.50
C ASN A 25 -14.33 -10.24 10.90
N THR A 26 -13.27 -10.03 10.12
CA THR A 26 -13.00 -8.73 9.49
C THR A 26 -14.15 -8.25 8.60
N ARG A 27 -14.74 -9.16 7.81
CA ARG A 27 -15.87 -8.82 6.92
C ARG A 27 -17.13 -8.51 7.73
N THR A 28 -17.43 -9.33 8.73
CA THR A 28 -18.59 -9.13 9.61
C THR A 28 -18.46 -7.83 10.40
N THR A 29 -17.28 -7.54 10.96
CA THR A 29 -17.00 -6.27 11.65
C THR A 29 -17.18 -5.07 10.73
N ALA A 30 -16.67 -5.11 9.50
CA ALA A 30 -16.83 -4.02 8.54
C ALA A 30 -18.33 -3.77 8.23
N VAL A 31 -19.09 -4.82 7.92
CA VAL A 31 -20.52 -4.70 7.62
C VAL A 31 -21.32 -4.20 8.83
N PHE A 32 -21.02 -4.71 10.03
CA PHE A 32 -21.63 -4.21 11.26
C PHE A 32 -21.32 -2.73 11.46
N PHE A 33 -20.07 -2.33 11.27
CA PHE A 33 -19.63 -0.98 11.52
C PHE A 33 -20.24 0.02 10.52
N ILE A 34 -20.41 -0.35 9.24
CA ILE A 34 -21.20 0.44 8.27
C ILE A 34 -22.63 0.63 8.75
N LYS A 35 -23.30 -0.44 9.21
CA LYS A 35 -24.67 -0.35 9.74
C LYS A 35 -24.73 0.55 10.96
N TYR A 36 -23.76 0.43 11.87
CA TYR A 36 -23.67 1.24 13.07
C TYR A 36 -23.46 2.73 12.73
N LEU A 37 -22.55 3.06 11.83
CA LEU A 37 -22.34 4.43 11.36
C LEU A 37 -23.63 5.02 10.75
N ARG A 38 -24.37 4.24 9.96
CA ARG A 38 -25.69 4.67 9.44
C ARG A 38 -26.69 4.97 10.55
N THR A 39 -26.73 4.16 11.62
CA THR A 39 -27.61 4.44 12.76
C THR A 39 -27.25 5.73 13.50
N LEU A 40 -25.98 6.14 13.44
CA LEU A 40 -25.50 7.42 13.98
C LEU A 40 -25.71 8.61 13.01
N GLY A 41 -26.29 8.38 11.83
CA GLY A 41 -26.59 9.42 10.83
C GLY A 41 -25.47 9.70 9.83
N PHE A 42 -24.40 8.89 9.80
CA PHE A 42 -23.36 9.01 8.78
C PHE A 42 -23.77 8.35 7.47
N ASP A 43 -23.39 8.99 6.34
CA ASP A 43 -23.52 8.40 5.02
C ASP A 43 -22.36 7.41 4.75
N ALA A 44 -22.46 6.23 5.37
CA ALA A 44 -21.47 5.17 5.22
C ALA A 44 -21.93 4.16 4.16
N THR A 45 -21.18 4.03 3.07
CA THR A 45 -21.43 3.08 1.98
C THR A 45 -20.44 1.90 2.03
N ASN A 46 -20.67 0.84 1.23
CA ASN A 46 -19.81 -0.35 1.24
C ASN A 46 -18.45 -0.09 0.55
N ASP A 47 -18.44 0.79 -0.44
CA ASP A 47 -17.29 1.24 -1.22
C ASP A 47 -16.16 1.78 -0.33
N ILE A 48 -16.51 2.52 0.73
CA ILE A 48 -15.60 3.01 1.77
C ILE A 48 -14.66 1.91 2.30
N PHE A 49 -15.20 0.71 2.53
CA PHE A 49 -14.41 -0.41 3.05
C PHE A 49 -13.85 -1.30 1.93
N ALA A 50 -14.46 -1.32 0.74
CA ALA A 50 -14.00 -2.15 -0.37
C ALA A 50 -12.69 -1.63 -0.99
N GLU A 51 -12.59 -0.31 -1.21
CA GLU A 51 -11.42 0.30 -1.85
C GLU A 51 -10.15 0.21 -0.99
N ASN A 52 -10.33 0.29 0.33
CA ASN A 52 -9.24 0.32 1.30
C ASN A 52 -9.29 -0.88 2.28
N ALA A 53 -9.86 -2.01 1.85
CA ALA A 53 -10.12 -3.18 2.70
C ALA A 53 -8.86 -3.72 3.39
N TRP A 54 -7.75 -3.76 2.65
CA TRP A 54 -6.49 -4.26 3.18
C TRP A 54 -5.89 -3.32 4.23
N TYR A 55 -5.96 -2.01 3.99
CA TYR A 55 -5.54 -0.99 4.94
C TYR A 55 -6.38 -1.07 6.21
N PHE A 56 -7.71 -1.13 6.09
CA PHE A 56 -8.60 -1.29 7.23
C PHE A 56 -8.25 -2.53 8.07
N ARG A 57 -8.06 -3.69 7.43
CA ARG A 57 -7.62 -4.92 8.12
C ARG A 57 -6.31 -4.73 8.87
N ASN A 58 -5.29 -4.15 8.24
CA ASN A 58 -3.98 -3.99 8.84
C ASN A 58 -4.00 -2.94 9.97
N SER A 59 -4.83 -1.91 9.84
CA SER A 59 -5.08 -0.93 10.90
C SER A 59 -5.73 -1.57 12.13
N LEU A 60 -6.69 -2.50 11.94
CA LEU A 60 -7.26 -3.28 13.04
C LEU A 60 -6.21 -4.13 13.76
N VAL A 61 -5.26 -4.72 13.01
CA VAL A 61 -4.14 -5.45 13.61
C VAL A 61 -3.25 -4.52 14.43
N ARG A 62 -2.88 -3.34 13.91
CA ARG A 62 -2.04 -2.39 14.66
C ARG A 62 -2.72 -1.81 15.89
N ALA A 63 -4.04 -1.62 15.85
CA ALA A 63 -4.83 -1.17 16.98
C ALA A 63 -4.92 -2.20 18.12
N ASN A 64 -4.48 -3.44 17.89
CA ASN A 64 -4.56 -4.54 18.86
C ASN A 64 -3.21 -5.27 19.09
N TYR A 65 -2.11 -4.82 18.47
CA TYR A 65 -0.82 -5.50 18.52
C TYR A 65 0.16 -4.77 19.43
N ASN A 66 0.64 -5.49 20.46
CA ASN A 66 1.71 -5.07 21.35
C ASN A 66 2.88 -6.07 21.28
N ASP A 67 4.10 -5.53 21.24
CA ASP A 67 5.33 -6.29 21.41
C ASP A 67 6.32 -5.42 22.18
N LEU A 68 6.18 -5.46 23.51
CA LEU A 68 6.93 -4.63 24.44
C LEU A 68 8.43 -4.89 24.38
N LYS A 69 8.86 -6.11 24.01
CA LYS A 69 10.28 -6.47 23.88
C LYS A 69 10.96 -5.67 22.78
N ASN A 70 10.21 -5.38 21.71
CA ASN A 70 10.65 -4.58 20.58
C ASN A 70 10.14 -3.13 20.65
N ASN A 71 9.63 -2.69 21.81
CA ASN A 71 9.03 -1.38 22.05
C ASN A 71 7.89 -1.00 21.08
N ILE A 72 7.06 -1.98 20.74
CA ILE A 72 5.90 -1.79 19.87
C ILE A 72 4.65 -1.75 20.74
N HIS A 73 3.93 -0.64 20.66
CA HIS A 73 2.65 -0.46 21.32
C HIS A 73 1.52 -0.47 20.30
N GLU A 74 0.35 -0.88 20.74
CA GLU A 74 -0.88 -0.74 19.96
C GLU A 74 -1.14 0.73 19.65
N THR A 75 -1.69 1.00 18.48
CA THR A 75 -2.05 2.38 18.08
C THR A 75 -3.26 2.37 17.16
N THR A 76 -4.20 3.27 17.42
CA THR A 76 -5.39 3.51 16.59
C THR A 76 -5.13 4.49 15.45
N GLU A 77 -3.96 5.13 15.40
CA GLU A 77 -3.62 6.20 14.44
C GLU A 77 -4.01 5.85 12.99
N TYR A 78 -3.66 4.64 12.53
CA TYR A 78 -3.96 4.21 11.17
C TYR A 78 -5.46 4.03 10.93
N LEU A 79 -6.18 3.54 11.93
CA LEU A 79 -7.63 3.37 11.87
C LEU A 79 -8.33 4.74 11.89
N GLU A 80 -7.81 5.70 12.65
CA GLU A 80 -8.29 7.08 12.67
C GLU A 80 -8.07 7.78 11.33
N LEU A 81 -6.90 7.62 10.69
CA LEU A 81 -6.66 8.12 9.32
C LEU A 81 -7.67 7.55 8.32
N PHE A 82 -7.97 6.25 8.42
CA PHE A 82 -9.01 5.63 7.60
C PHE A 82 -10.38 6.28 7.85
N LEU A 83 -10.80 6.44 9.11
CA LEU A 83 -12.11 7.01 9.44
C LEU A 83 -12.21 8.49 9.06
N ARG A 84 -11.14 9.25 9.22
CA ARG A 84 -11.06 10.67 8.82
C ARG A 84 -11.31 10.85 7.33
N ASN A 85 -10.69 10.03 6.50
CA ASN A 85 -10.92 10.13 5.06
C ASN A 85 -12.38 9.91 4.71
N HIS A 86 -13.04 8.94 5.35
CA HIS A 86 -14.39 8.53 4.98
C HIS A 86 -15.51 9.30 5.67
N LEU A 87 -15.30 9.78 6.90
CA LEU A 87 -16.32 10.50 7.69
C LEU A 87 -16.14 12.02 7.65
N LEU A 88 -14.92 12.49 7.40
CA LEU A 88 -14.59 13.93 7.39
C LEU A 88 -14.18 14.44 6.00
N ASN A 89 -14.16 13.58 4.98
CA ASN A 89 -13.66 13.89 3.62
C ASN A 89 -12.21 14.42 3.61
N GLU A 90 -11.40 13.95 4.56
CA GLU A 90 -9.96 14.22 4.56
C GLU A 90 -9.24 13.36 3.50
N ASN A 91 -8.03 13.77 3.10
CA ASN A 91 -7.27 13.13 2.02
C ASN A 91 -5.91 12.63 2.52
N HIS A 92 -5.93 11.80 3.57
CA HIS A 92 -4.72 11.18 4.09
C HIS A 92 -4.30 10.00 3.22
N PRO A 93 -2.99 9.82 2.94
CA PRO A 93 -2.53 8.65 2.21
C PRO A 93 -2.69 7.37 3.05
N LEU A 94 -3.40 6.38 2.53
CA LEU A 94 -3.65 5.10 3.21
C LEU A 94 -2.70 4.01 2.70
N TYR A 95 -1.42 4.10 3.07
CA TYR A 95 -0.39 3.16 2.62
C TYR A 95 -0.19 1.99 3.61
N ASN A 96 -0.40 0.75 3.17
CA ASN A 96 -0.15 -0.43 4.01
C ASN A 96 1.29 -0.53 4.52
N ARG A 97 2.27 -0.02 3.75
CA ARG A 97 3.67 0.03 4.17
C ARG A 97 3.93 0.90 5.40
N SER A 98 3.15 1.96 5.62
CA SER A 98 3.33 2.83 6.79
C SER A 98 2.91 2.16 8.10
N ILE A 99 2.05 1.15 8.00
CA ILE A 99 1.56 0.31 9.10
C ILE A 99 2.62 -0.72 9.52
N HIS A 100 3.59 -1.02 8.67
CA HIS A 100 4.56 -2.09 8.88
C HIS A 100 5.60 -1.74 9.95
N ILE A 101 5.77 -2.63 10.94
CA ILE A 101 6.54 -2.35 12.15
C ILE A 101 8.07 -2.47 11.94
N SER A 102 8.53 -3.08 10.84
CA SER A 102 9.97 -3.29 10.59
C SER A 102 10.80 -2.01 10.38
N GLY A 103 10.21 -0.81 10.50
CA GLY A 103 10.91 0.49 10.43
C GLY A 103 11.48 0.87 9.07
N LYS A 104 11.53 -0.06 8.11
CA LYS A 104 12.07 0.11 6.74
C LYS A 104 11.26 1.08 5.87
N PHE A 105 10.06 1.47 6.30
CA PHE A 105 9.08 2.21 5.51
C PHE A 105 8.49 3.45 6.21
N LYS A 106 9.18 4.01 7.21
CA LYS A 106 8.74 5.27 7.81
C LYS A 106 8.67 6.36 6.73
N ILE A 107 7.48 6.92 6.56
CA ILE A 107 7.27 8.13 5.75
C ILE A 107 8.02 9.27 6.45
N PRO A 108 8.75 10.15 5.74
CA PRO A 108 9.30 11.34 6.37
C PRO A 108 8.16 12.14 7.01
N GLU A 109 8.34 12.58 8.26
CA GLU A 109 7.44 13.57 8.86
C GLU A 109 7.20 14.71 7.87
N LYS A 110 5.92 14.99 7.58
CA LYS A 110 5.56 16.09 6.69
C LYS A 110 6.03 17.41 7.29
N ALA A 111 7.08 17.99 6.73
CA ALA A 111 7.30 19.42 6.80
C ALA A 111 6.12 20.12 6.11
N ASN A 112 5.40 20.91 6.89
CA ASN A 112 4.19 21.62 6.52
C ASN A 112 4.54 22.77 5.54
N ILE A 113 4.39 22.61 4.22
CA ILE A 113 4.36 23.75 3.28
C ILE A 113 3.38 23.49 2.12
N GLY A 114 2.29 24.27 2.11
CA GLY A 114 1.81 24.98 0.92
C GLY A 114 1.01 24.21 -0.14
N ALA A 115 -0.29 24.51 -0.19
CA ALA A 115 -1.26 24.10 -1.19
C ALA A 115 -0.79 24.12 -2.67
N LYS A 116 -1.17 23.10 -3.45
CA LYS A 116 -1.71 23.29 -4.80
C LYS A 116 -2.48 22.06 -5.30
N LYS A 117 -3.76 22.27 -5.60
CA LYS A 117 -4.66 21.37 -6.36
C LYS A 117 -4.04 20.95 -7.70
N VAL A 118 -4.30 19.72 -8.16
CA VAL A 118 -4.78 19.43 -9.53
C VAL A 118 -5.64 18.15 -9.51
N ASN A 119 -6.79 18.21 -10.19
CA ASN A 119 -7.80 17.16 -10.41
C ASN A 119 -7.40 16.19 -11.55
N ILE A 120 -8.26 15.16 -11.73
CA ILE A 120 -8.52 14.32 -12.93
C ILE A 120 -7.64 13.05 -12.98
N GLY A 121 -8.18 11.84 -13.12
CA GLY A 121 -9.54 11.40 -13.40
C GLY A 121 -9.64 9.88 -13.22
N ALA A 122 -10.88 9.39 -13.19
CA ALA A 122 -11.22 7.98 -13.09
C ALA A 122 -10.64 7.17 -14.27
N ASP A 123 -10.20 5.95 -14.00
CA ASP A 123 -10.76 4.79 -14.71
C ASP A 123 -10.43 3.47 -14.00
N LYS A 124 -11.47 2.63 -13.97
CA LYS A 124 -11.52 1.30 -13.35
C LYS A 124 -10.63 0.32 -14.11
N ALA A 125 -9.94 -0.56 -13.39
CA ALA A 125 -9.95 -2.00 -13.69
C ALA A 125 -9.33 -2.79 -12.54
N ASN A 126 -10.16 -3.61 -11.92
CA ASN A 126 -9.80 -4.60 -10.92
C ASN A 126 -9.26 -5.84 -11.66
N ILE A 127 -7.99 -6.21 -11.50
CA ILE A 127 -7.52 -7.58 -11.80
C ILE A 127 -6.43 -7.98 -10.80
N GLU A 128 -6.67 -9.12 -10.17
CA GLU A 128 -5.81 -9.89 -9.28
C GLU A 128 -4.34 -9.98 -9.74
N SER A 129 -3.41 -9.71 -8.83
CA SER A 129 -2.16 -10.46 -8.61
C SER A 129 -1.27 -9.72 -7.62
N GLU A 130 -0.50 -10.48 -6.84
CA GLU A 130 0.55 -10.02 -5.92
C GLU A 130 1.66 -9.23 -6.64
N LYS A 131 1.36 -8.03 -7.15
CA LYS A 131 2.37 -7.15 -7.74
C LYS A 131 2.82 -6.16 -6.69
N ALA A 132 4.12 -6.23 -6.36
CA ALA A 132 4.80 -5.15 -5.67
C ALA A 132 4.58 -3.85 -6.45
N ASN A 133 3.80 -2.92 -5.89
CA ASN A 133 3.55 -1.62 -6.52
C ASN A 133 4.87 -0.88 -6.66
N VAL A 134 5.43 -0.95 -7.86
CA VAL A 134 6.66 -0.27 -8.29
C VAL A 134 6.64 1.21 -7.93
N HIS A 135 5.45 1.82 -7.98
CA HIS A 135 5.21 3.22 -7.65
C HIS A 135 5.51 3.61 -6.19
N ASP A 136 5.57 2.64 -5.26
CA ASP A 136 5.92 2.87 -3.86
C ASP A 136 7.42 2.68 -3.56
N LEU A 137 8.15 1.96 -4.41
CA LEU A 137 9.55 1.55 -4.19
C LEU A 137 10.57 2.48 -4.87
N PHE A 138 10.12 3.27 -5.84
CA PHE A 138 10.99 4.06 -6.69
C PHE A 138 10.51 5.51 -6.79
N THR A 139 11.42 6.42 -7.13
CA THR A 139 11.01 7.77 -7.58
C THR A 139 10.05 7.66 -8.76
N SER A 140 9.12 8.60 -8.93
CA SER A 140 8.15 8.60 -10.04
C SER A 140 8.80 8.33 -11.41
N LYS A 141 9.97 8.94 -11.65
CA LYS A 141 10.75 8.74 -12.87
C LYS A 141 11.26 7.30 -13.03
N THR A 142 11.75 6.69 -11.96
CA THR A 142 12.23 5.30 -12.01
C THR A 142 11.06 4.32 -12.06
N ALA A 143 9.92 4.64 -11.44
CA ALA A 143 8.70 3.84 -11.53
C ALA A 143 8.16 3.78 -12.97
N SER A 144 8.04 4.93 -13.64
CA SER A 144 7.63 4.96 -15.06
C SER A 144 8.61 4.21 -15.98
N GLN A 145 9.91 4.26 -15.68
CA GLN A 145 10.92 3.50 -16.42
C GLN A 145 10.74 1.98 -16.26
N ILE A 146 10.35 1.53 -15.06
CA ILE A 146 10.10 0.11 -14.78
C ILE A 146 8.80 -0.33 -15.44
N GLU A 147 7.74 0.47 -15.37
CA GLU A 147 6.46 0.18 -16.05
C GLU A 147 6.64 0.03 -17.56
N GLN A 148 7.38 0.94 -18.19
CA GLN A 148 7.72 0.85 -19.61
C GLN A 148 8.50 -0.43 -19.95
N LEU A 149 9.43 -0.86 -19.07
CA LEU A 149 10.14 -2.14 -19.25
C LEU A 149 9.19 -3.34 -19.11
N MET A 150 8.25 -3.29 -18.16
CA MET A 150 7.29 -4.38 -17.94
C MET A 150 6.31 -4.52 -19.10
N GLU A 151 5.88 -3.42 -19.70
CA GLU A 151 4.99 -3.40 -20.87
C GLU A 151 5.69 -3.95 -22.12
N GLU A 152 6.92 -3.51 -22.40
CA GLU A 152 7.68 -3.90 -23.59
C GLU A 152 8.24 -5.34 -23.53
N ILE A 153 8.73 -5.75 -22.36
CA ILE A 153 9.40 -7.05 -22.18
C ILE A 153 8.38 -8.12 -21.79
N GLY A 154 7.45 -7.80 -20.90
CA GLY A 154 6.53 -8.75 -20.29
C GLY A 154 7.19 -9.68 -19.26
N TYR A 155 6.35 -10.35 -18.45
CA TYR A 155 6.78 -11.10 -17.26
C TYR A 155 7.57 -12.39 -17.56
N ARG A 156 7.40 -12.99 -18.74
CA ARG A 156 8.00 -14.30 -19.07
C ARG A 156 9.34 -14.20 -19.80
N LYS A 157 9.69 -13.04 -20.37
CA LYS A 157 10.91 -12.88 -21.16
C LYS A 157 12.13 -12.59 -20.28
N ILE A 158 13.26 -13.13 -20.70
CA ILE A 158 14.56 -12.89 -20.05
C ILE A 158 15.19 -11.66 -20.70
N PHE A 159 15.67 -10.73 -19.90
CA PHE A 159 16.29 -9.50 -20.36
C PHE A 159 17.58 -9.20 -19.60
N GLY A 160 18.38 -8.30 -20.15
CA GLY A 160 19.60 -7.84 -19.52
C GLY A 160 19.88 -6.37 -19.80
N ARG A 161 21.11 -5.96 -19.51
CA ARG A 161 21.56 -4.57 -19.63
C ARG A 161 21.39 -3.99 -21.05
N SER A 162 21.58 -4.80 -22.10
CA SER A 162 21.41 -4.38 -23.49
C SER A 162 19.96 -4.05 -23.82
N ASP A 163 19.02 -4.81 -23.27
CA ASP A 163 17.59 -4.63 -23.50
C ASP A 163 17.09 -3.34 -22.85
N ILE A 164 17.55 -3.03 -21.64
CA ILE A 164 17.25 -1.77 -20.95
C ILE A 164 17.79 -0.56 -21.70
N GLN A 165 19.01 -0.66 -22.25
CA GLN A 165 19.58 0.42 -23.06
C GLN A 165 18.75 0.69 -24.30
N ARG A 166 18.27 -0.37 -24.96
CA ARG A 166 17.47 -0.28 -26.17
C ARG A 166 16.07 0.32 -25.91
N ILE A 167 15.42 -0.08 -24.81
CA ILE A 167 14.04 0.32 -24.51
C ILE A 167 13.98 1.70 -23.87
N LEU A 168 14.86 1.98 -22.90
CA LEU A 168 14.83 3.24 -22.14
C LEU A 168 15.83 4.29 -22.64
N GLY A 169 16.65 3.97 -23.65
CA GLY A 169 17.67 4.89 -24.17
C GLY A 169 18.74 5.28 -23.15
N LEU A 170 18.91 4.49 -22.08
CA LEU A 170 19.80 4.82 -20.97
C LEU A 170 21.26 4.52 -21.31
N LYS A 171 22.19 5.34 -20.77
CA LYS A 171 23.62 5.04 -20.84
C LYS A 171 23.93 3.69 -20.18
N PRO A 172 25.00 2.98 -20.61
CA PRO A 172 25.34 1.67 -20.08
C PRO A 172 25.43 1.65 -18.55
N THR A 173 26.01 2.68 -17.92
CA THR A 173 26.21 2.75 -16.46
C THR A 173 24.89 2.87 -15.70
N ARG A 174 23.97 3.73 -16.18
CA ARG A 174 22.65 3.91 -15.57
C ARG A 174 21.78 2.66 -15.72
N SER A 175 21.89 1.95 -16.84
CA SER A 175 21.19 0.68 -17.08
C SER A 175 21.62 -0.41 -16.09
N SER A 176 22.92 -0.51 -15.78
CA SER A 176 23.42 -1.43 -14.76
C SER A 176 23.00 -1.04 -13.35
N ALA A 177 22.96 0.26 -13.04
CA ALA A 177 22.46 0.75 -11.76
C ALA A 177 20.98 0.41 -11.57
N LEU A 178 20.15 0.65 -12.60
CA LEU A 178 18.72 0.36 -12.60
C LEU A 178 18.44 -1.14 -12.39
N LEU A 179 19.19 -2.04 -13.06
CA LEU A 179 19.07 -3.48 -12.84
C LEU A 179 19.33 -3.89 -11.39
N LYS A 180 20.39 -3.33 -10.78
CA LYS A 180 20.71 -3.61 -9.38
C LYS A 180 19.63 -3.08 -8.45
N GLU A 181 19.12 -1.88 -8.72
CA GLU A 181 18.03 -1.24 -7.96
C GLU A 181 16.79 -2.15 -7.96
N ILE A 182 16.32 -2.54 -9.14
CA ILE A 182 15.10 -3.36 -9.31
C ILE A 182 15.28 -4.78 -8.73
N ALA A 183 16.48 -5.37 -8.87
CA ALA A 183 16.80 -6.67 -8.30
C ALA A 183 16.84 -6.64 -6.76
N ASN A 184 17.44 -5.60 -6.17
CA ASN A 184 17.49 -5.42 -4.71
C ASN A 184 16.10 -5.27 -4.10
N HIS A 185 15.17 -4.66 -4.85
CA HIS A 185 13.77 -4.53 -4.46
C HIS A 185 12.91 -5.76 -4.79
N GLY A 186 13.51 -6.83 -5.31
CA GLY A 186 12.83 -8.13 -5.51
C GLY A 186 11.81 -8.15 -6.64
N ILE A 187 11.82 -7.16 -7.53
CA ILE A 187 10.92 -7.09 -8.70
C ILE A 187 11.43 -7.97 -9.84
N ILE A 188 12.74 -8.22 -9.90
CA ILE A 188 13.35 -9.12 -10.87
C ILE A 188 14.22 -10.15 -10.16
N GLU A 189 14.27 -11.35 -10.73
CA GLU A 189 15.12 -12.45 -10.27
C GLU A 189 16.19 -12.81 -11.32
N PRO A 190 17.39 -13.21 -10.89
CA PRO A 190 18.44 -13.66 -11.81
C PRO A 190 18.09 -15.03 -12.39
N VAL A 191 18.35 -15.22 -13.69
CA VAL A 191 18.08 -16.48 -14.39
C VAL A 191 19.40 -17.18 -14.74
N SER A 192 19.57 -18.42 -14.26
CA SER A 192 20.73 -19.25 -14.58
C SER A 192 20.63 -19.88 -15.98
N GLY A 193 21.77 -20.26 -16.56
CA GLY A 193 21.83 -20.94 -17.87
C GLY A 193 21.74 -20.04 -19.12
N HIS A 194 21.54 -18.72 -18.97
CA HIS A 194 21.34 -17.79 -20.09
C HIS A 194 22.46 -16.72 -20.25
N GLY A 195 23.60 -16.92 -19.59
CA GLY A 195 24.71 -15.97 -19.51
C GLY A 195 24.66 -15.07 -18.28
N LYS A 196 25.79 -14.42 -17.95
CA LYS A 196 25.90 -13.56 -16.76
C LYS A 196 25.03 -12.30 -16.92
N GLY A 197 24.32 -11.92 -15.86
CA GLY A 197 23.54 -10.68 -15.80
C GLY A 197 22.20 -10.71 -16.53
N ARG A 198 21.58 -11.90 -16.60
CA ARG A 198 20.22 -12.10 -17.12
C ARG A 198 19.19 -12.14 -16.00
N TYR A 199 18.06 -11.47 -16.23
CA TYR A 199 16.99 -11.31 -15.26
C TYR A 199 15.61 -11.57 -15.90
N ARG A 200 14.62 -11.89 -15.06
CA ARG A 200 13.21 -11.95 -15.42
C ARG A 200 12.40 -11.22 -14.35
N PHE A 201 11.27 -10.61 -14.72
CA PHE A 201 10.32 -10.06 -13.76
C PHE A 201 9.68 -11.19 -12.94
N ARG A 202 9.57 -10.96 -11.63
CA ARG A 202 8.90 -11.87 -10.70
C ARG A 202 7.37 -11.74 -10.81
#